data_AF-A0A2N5E4H6-F1
#
_entry.id   AF-A0A2N5E4H6-F1
#
_cell.length_a   1.000
_cell.length_b   1.000
_cell.length_c   1.000
_cell.angle_alpha   90.00
_cell.angle_beta   90.00
_cell.angle_gamma   90.00
#
_symmetry.space_group_name_H-M   'P 1'
#
loop_
_entity.id
_entity.type
_entity.pdbx_description
1 polymer ?
#
loop_
_entity_poly.entity_id
_entity_poly.type
_entity_poly.pdbx_seq_one_letter_code
_entity_poly.pdbx_strand_id
1 'polypeptide(L)'
;MMRDLETTVMEIIVNAGQTRSLCFEALYAAREGNFEQAQALLKEADTYAHAAHRVQTQLIEEDAGEGKTPMTLIMVHAQDHLMNAILARELIEEMVRLYQR
;
A
#
# COMPACT_ATOMS: atom_id res chain seq x y z
N MET A 1 2.31 27.62 -7.26
CA MET A 1 1.63 26.47 -7.91
C MET A 1 1.64 25.34 -6.89
N MET A 2 0.53 25.13 -6.17
CA MET A 2 0.44 24.27 -4.97
C MET A 2 -0.45 23.02 -5.21
N ARG A 3 -0.88 22.79 -6.47
CA ARG A 3 -1.88 21.78 -6.83
C ARG A 3 -1.35 20.35 -7.07
N ASP A 4 -0.03 20.13 -7.06
CA ASP A 4 0.55 18.80 -7.31
C ASP A 4 0.65 17.96 -6.03
N LEU A 5 1.29 18.48 -4.99
CA LEU A 5 1.66 17.70 -3.80
C LEU A 5 0.46 17.12 -3.05
N GLU A 6 -0.62 17.88 -2.89
CA GLU A 6 -1.84 17.38 -2.23
C GLU A 6 -2.49 16.24 -3.01
N THR A 7 -2.46 16.31 -4.34
CA THR A 7 -3.03 15.28 -5.21
C THR A 7 -2.19 14.01 -5.14
N THR A 8 -0.86 14.15 -5.18
CA THR A 8 0.11 13.06 -4.98
C THR A 8 -0.08 12.36 -3.63
N VAL A 9 -0.22 13.13 -2.56
CA VAL A 9 -0.46 12.62 -1.20
C VAL A 9 -1.78 11.85 -1.14
N MET A 10 -2.86 12.39 -1.72
CA MET A 10 -4.15 11.71 -1.76
C MET A 10 -4.10 10.42 -2.58
N GLU A 11 -3.37 10.40 -3.70
CA GLU A 11 -3.17 9.20 -4.51
C GLU A 11 -2.49 8.09 -3.69
N ILE A 12 -1.44 8.42 -2.92
CA ILE A 12 -0.78 7.45 -2.02
C ILE A 12 -1.78 6.92 -1.00
N ILE A 13 -2.51 7.79 -0.31
CA ILE A 13 -3.46 7.40 0.75
C ILE A 13 -4.55 6.46 0.22
N VAL A 14 -5.15 6.80 -0.93
CA VAL A 14 -6.23 6.00 -1.52
C VAL A 14 -5.73 4.62 -1.92
N ASN A 15 -4.60 4.55 -2.64
CA ASN A 15 -4.04 3.28 -3.07
C ASN A 15 -3.55 2.42 -1.89
N ALA A 16 -2.94 3.04 -0.86
CA ALA A 16 -2.53 2.34 0.36
C ALA A 16 -3.74 1.81 1.15
N GLY A 17 -4.81 2.60 1.25
CA GLY A 17 -6.06 2.19 1.86
C GLY A 17 -6.68 0.99 1.15
N GLN A 18 -6.73 1.03 -0.18
CA GLN A 18 -7.26 -0.07 -0.99
C GLN A 18 -6.40 -1.34 -0.88
N THR A 19 -5.08 -1.21 -0.93
CA THR A 19 -4.13 -2.31 -0.70
C THR A 19 -4.42 -3.00 0.63
N ARG A 20 -4.54 -2.21 1.71
CA ARG A 20 -4.79 -2.74 3.04
C ARG A 20 -6.13 -3.48 3.12
N SER A 21 -7.21 -2.89 2.60
CA SER A 21 -8.54 -3.51 2.59
C SER A 21 -8.52 -4.87 1.87
N LEU A 22 -7.99 -4.91 0.65
CA LEU A 22 -7.89 -6.14 -0.14
C LEU A 22 -7.05 -7.22 0.56
N CYS A 23 -5.96 -6.85 1.22
CA CYS A 23 -5.17 -7.81 1.99
C CYS A 23 -5.98 -8.41 3.14
N PHE A 24 -6.70 -7.59 3.91
CA PHE A 24 -7.53 -8.12 5.01
C PHE A 24 -8.70 -8.97 4.47
N GLU A 25 -9.31 -8.60 3.35
CA GLU A 25 -10.30 -9.44 2.66
C GLU A 25 -9.71 -10.79 2.23
N ALA A 26 -8.48 -10.81 1.72
CA ALA A 26 -7.77 -12.04 1.38
C ALA A 26 -7.54 -12.93 2.63
N LEU A 27 -7.17 -12.33 3.75
CA LEU A 27 -7.03 -13.04 5.02
C LEU A 27 -8.36 -13.66 5.47
N TYR A 28 -9.47 -12.92 5.35
CA TYR A 28 -10.80 -13.45 5.67
C TYR A 28 -11.17 -14.62 4.75
N ALA A 29 -10.96 -14.50 3.44
CA ALA A 29 -11.21 -15.58 2.48
C ALA A 29 -10.38 -16.83 2.81
N ALA A 30 -9.09 -16.66 3.16
CA ALA A 30 -8.22 -17.77 3.56
C ALA A 30 -8.71 -18.46 4.86
N ARG A 31 -9.24 -17.70 5.82
CA ARG A 31 -9.82 -18.25 7.06
C ARG A 31 -11.05 -19.11 6.81
N GLU A 32 -11.78 -18.84 5.73
CA GLU A 32 -12.94 -19.63 5.29
C GLU A 32 -12.54 -20.82 4.38
N GLY A 33 -11.23 -21.00 4.12
CA GLY A 33 -10.72 -22.03 3.22
C GLY A 33 -10.82 -21.65 1.73
N ASN A 34 -11.25 -20.43 1.41
CA ASN A 34 -11.33 -19.96 0.03
C ASN A 34 -10.00 -19.36 -0.45
N PHE A 35 -9.06 -20.26 -0.72
CA PHE A 35 -7.68 -19.91 -1.07
C PHE A 35 -7.52 -19.30 -2.47
N GLU A 36 -8.35 -19.70 -3.42
CA GLU A 36 -8.33 -19.12 -4.76
C GLU A 36 -8.73 -17.64 -4.72
N GLN A 37 -9.80 -17.31 -3.98
CA GLN A 37 -10.19 -15.92 -3.77
C GLN A 37 -9.13 -15.14 -3.00
N ALA A 38 -8.54 -15.72 -1.95
CA ALA A 38 -7.46 -15.08 -1.21
C ALA A 38 -6.27 -14.70 -2.11
N GLN A 39 -5.84 -15.62 -2.99
CA GLN A 39 -4.75 -15.35 -3.93
C GLN A 39 -5.12 -14.26 -4.94
N ALA A 40 -6.37 -14.24 -5.43
CA ALA A 40 -6.85 -13.23 -6.35
C ALA A 40 -6.84 -11.83 -5.70
N LEU A 41 -7.35 -11.71 -4.47
CA LEU A 41 -7.38 -10.46 -3.71
C LEU A 41 -5.98 -9.94 -3.39
N LEU A 42 -5.03 -10.82 -3.03
CA LEU A 42 -3.63 -10.42 -2.81
C LEU A 42 -2.98 -9.88 -4.10
N LYS A 43 -3.25 -10.52 -5.24
CA LYS A 43 -2.74 -10.05 -6.54
C LYS A 43 -3.34 -8.70 -6.94
N GLU A 44 -4.61 -8.49 -6.61
CA GLU A 44 -5.25 -7.18 -6.81
C GLU A 44 -4.62 -6.12 -5.88
N ALA A 45 -4.38 -6.46 -4.62
CA ALA A 45 -3.72 -5.58 -3.66
C ALA A 45 -2.33 -5.14 -4.15
N ASP A 46 -1.54 -6.05 -4.73
CA ASP A 46 -0.24 -5.75 -5.32
C ASP A 46 -0.31 -4.67 -6.41
N THR A 47 -1.42 -4.60 -7.16
CA THR A 47 -1.60 -3.59 -8.22
C THR A 47 -1.68 -2.19 -7.62
N TYR A 48 -2.47 -2.02 -6.55
CA TYR A 48 -2.61 -0.75 -5.83
C TYR A 48 -1.34 -0.41 -5.04
N ALA A 49 -0.71 -1.40 -4.40
CA ALA A 49 0.54 -1.22 -3.66
C ALA A 49 1.65 -0.69 -4.58
N HIS A 50 1.82 -1.30 -5.75
CA HIS A 50 2.79 -0.85 -6.74
C HIS A 50 2.49 0.54 -7.28
N ALA A 51 1.22 0.92 -7.44
CA ALA A 51 0.85 2.26 -7.85
C ALA A 51 1.30 3.31 -6.83
N ALA A 52 0.95 3.13 -5.56
CA ALA A 52 1.38 4.04 -4.49
C ALA A 52 2.90 4.06 -4.30
N HIS A 53 3.56 2.89 -4.37
CA HIS A 53 5.00 2.78 -4.19
C HIS A 53 5.78 3.47 -5.32
N ARG A 54 5.28 3.45 -6.56
CA ARG A 54 5.88 4.23 -7.66
C ARG A 54 5.87 5.73 -7.34
N VAL A 55 4.76 6.25 -6.85
CA VAL A 55 4.64 7.66 -6.47
C VAL A 55 5.58 8.00 -5.31
N GLN A 56 5.66 7.14 -4.29
CA GLN A 56 6.64 7.28 -3.21
C GLN A 56 8.09 7.31 -3.74
N THR A 57 8.42 6.43 -4.68
CA THR A 57 9.77 6.37 -5.28
C THR A 57 10.10 7.69 -5.99
N GLN A 58 9.17 8.24 -6.77
CA GLN A 58 9.34 9.52 -7.44
C GLN A 58 9.59 10.66 -6.44
N LEU A 59 8.83 10.72 -5.34
CA LEU A 59 9.04 11.73 -4.29
C LEU A 59 10.42 11.65 -3.64
N ILE A 60 10.96 10.43 -3.46
CA ILE A 60 12.31 10.22 -2.92
C ILE A 60 13.37 10.66 -3.94
N GLU A 61 13.18 10.35 -5.21
CA GLU A 61 14.07 10.78 -6.30
C GLU A 61 14.10 12.30 -6.44
N GLU A 62 12.94 12.96 -6.36
CA GLU A 62 12.80 14.42 -6.43
C GLU A 62 13.45 15.13 -5.23
N ASP A 63 13.35 14.52 -4.04
CA ASP A 63 14.00 15.07 -2.85
C ASP A 63 15.53 15.09 -2.99
N ALA A 64 16.08 14.16 -3.79
CA ALA A 64 17.51 13.96 -4.04
C ALA A 64 18.36 13.82 -2.76
N GLY A 65 17.74 13.52 -1.61
CA GLY A 65 18.37 13.51 -0.30
C GLY A 65 18.78 14.89 0.22
N GLU A 66 18.31 15.97 -0.42
CA GLU A 66 18.60 17.35 -0.05
C GLU A 66 17.43 18.02 0.70
N GLY A 67 16.33 17.31 0.98
CA GLY A 67 15.18 17.87 1.69
C GLY A 67 14.41 18.91 0.86
N LYS A 68 14.42 18.76 -0.47
CA LYS A 68 13.75 19.66 -1.42
C LYS A 68 12.22 19.50 -1.40
N THR A 69 11.72 18.34 -0.98
CA THR A 69 10.30 18.04 -0.95
C THR A 69 9.69 18.46 0.40
N PRO A 70 8.63 19.30 0.42
CA PRO A 70 7.99 19.72 1.67
C PRO A 70 7.39 18.54 2.45
N MET A 71 7.97 18.23 3.61
CA MET A 71 7.43 17.23 4.53
C MET A 71 6.35 17.83 5.44
N THR A 72 5.11 17.77 4.97
CA THR A 72 3.92 18.14 5.76
C THR A 72 3.37 16.94 6.55
N LEU A 73 2.53 17.18 7.55
CA LEU A 73 1.92 16.09 8.34
C LEU A 73 1.13 15.11 7.47
N ILE A 74 0.41 15.62 6.46
CA ILE A 74 -0.37 14.77 5.54
C ILE A 74 0.56 13.94 4.62
N MET A 75 1.73 14.46 4.23
CA MET A 75 2.73 13.70 3.49
C MET A 75 3.28 12.55 4.34
N VAL A 76 3.70 12.83 5.58
CA VAL A 76 4.16 11.79 6.51
C VAL A 76 3.07 10.73 6.71
N HIS A 77 1.83 11.15 6.93
CA HIS A 77 0.70 10.26 7.08
C HIS A 77 0.47 9.35 5.85
N ALA A 78 0.62 9.88 4.63
CA ALA A 78 0.53 9.08 3.42
C ALA A 78 1.64 8.02 3.32
N GLN A 79 2.88 8.38 3.66
CA GLN A 79 4.02 7.46 3.71
C GLN A 79 3.79 6.35 4.74
N ASP A 80 3.30 6.70 5.94
CA ASP A 80 2.94 5.74 6.99
C ASP A 80 1.85 4.78 6.53
N HIS A 81 0.83 5.28 5.84
CA HIS A 81 -0.24 4.44 5.29
C HIS A 81 0.29 3.42 4.29
N LEU A 82 1.14 3.87 3.36
CA LEU A 82 1.72 3.01 2.33
C LEU A 82 2.60 1.91 2.94
N MET A 83 3.55 2.28 3.80
CA MET A 83 4.48 1.31 4.36
C MET A 83 3.77 0.29 5.26
N ASN A 84 2.76 0.71 6.02
CA ASN A 84 1.92 -0.21 6.80
C ASN A 84 1.10 -1.14 5.91
N ALA A 85 0.59 -0.66 4.76
CA ALA A 85 -0.14 -1.49 3.82
C ALA A 85 0.76 -2.54 3.16
N ILE A 86 2.00 -2.18 2.79
CA ILE A 86 3.00 -3.11 2.25
C ILE A 86 3.36 -4.18 3.29
N LEU A 87 3.66 -3.77 4.52
CA LEU A 87 3.95 -4.72 5.59
C LEU A 87 2.76 -5.65 5.87
N ALA A 88 1.53 -5.12 5.89
CA ALA A 88 0.33 -5.94 6.05
C ALA A 88 0.20 -6.98 4.92
N ARG A 89 0.47 -6.59 3.68
CA ARG A 89 0.45 -7.48 2.52
C ARG A 89 1.45 -8.64 2.68
N GLU A 90 2.68 -8.35 3.06
CA GLU A 90 3.73 -9.36 3.28
C GLU A 90 3.36 -10.34 4.39
N LEU A 91 2.89 -9.82 5.54
CA LEU A 91 2.50 -10.67 6.66
C LEU A 91 1.26 -11.51 6.34
N ILE A 92 0.28 -10.93 5.65
CA ILE A 92 -0.95 -11.64 5.30
C ILE A 92 -0.69 -12.75 4.29
N GLU A 93 0.21 -12.56 3.32
CA GLU A 93 0.60 -13.66 2.42
C GLU A 93 1.12 -14.86 3.21
N GLU A 94 2.01 -14.64 4.18
CA GLU A 94 2.50 -15.71 5.04
C GLU A 94 1.39 -16.34 5.89
N MET A 95 0.45 -15.54 6.41
CA MET A 95 -0.72 -16.07 7.13
C MET A 95 -1.61 -16.94 6.23
N VAL A 96 -1.86 -16.54 4.98
CA VAL A 96 -2.62 -17.34 4.01
C VAL A 96 -1.90 -18.67 3.75
N ARG A 97 -0.58 -18.65 3.57
CA ARG A 97 0.23 -19.87 3.43
C ARG A 97 0.16 -20.77 4.66
N LEU A 98 0.04 -20.21 5.87
CA LEU A 98 -0.14 -21.00 7.10
C LEU A 98 -1.51 -21.68 7.16
N TYR A 99 -2.57 -21.05 6.66
CA TYR A 99 -3.91 -21.65 6.61
C TYR A 99 -4.05 -22.77 5.56
N GLN A 100 -3.21 -22.77 4.51
CA GLN A 100 -3.19 -23.80 3.46
C GLN A 100 -2.46 -25.09 3.85
N ARG A 101 -1.90 -25.18 5.07
CA ARG A 101 -1.10 -26.33 5.53
C ARG A 101 -1.95 -27.45 6.12
#